data_AF-A0A7W3FJL4-F1
#
_entry.id   AF-A0A7W3FJL4-F1
#
_cell.length_a   1.000
_cell.length_b   1.000
_cell.length_c   1.000
_cell.angle_alpha   90.00
_cell.angle_beta   90.00
_cell.angle_gamma   90.00
#
_symmetry.space_group_name_H-M   'P 1'
#
loop_
_entity.id
_entity.type
_entity.pdbx_description
1 polymer ?
#
loop_
_entity_poly.entity_id
_entity_poly.type
_entity_poly.pdbx_seq_one_letter_code
_entity_poly.pdbx_strand_id
1 'polypeptide(L)'
;MDFYGLDRSKALTHFDGVALGRADRQTDTVRGWNRLRPENLLDLLDGAATEARRDARTLAALMTRASWRINLQAPSQGKANQLVSNAREVSVSAGGREYRLQLSEGSRLQLERISQAG
;
A
#
# COMPACT_ATOMS: atom_id res chain seq x y z
N MET A 1 6.36 -17.51 -11.39
CA MET A 1 6.36 -18.03 -10.01
C MET A 1 6.08 -16.86 -9.10
N ASP A 2 4.84 -16.71 -8.63
CA ASP A 2 4.50 -15.75 -7.59
C ASP A 2 5.06 -16.27 -6.27
N PHE A 3 6.16 -15.66 -5.80
CA PHE A 3 6.68 -15.97 -4.49
C PHE A 3 5.62 -15.55 -3.45
N TYR A 4 5.35 -16.39 -2.45
CA TYR A 4 4.36 -16.20 -1.37
C TYR A 4 2.85 -16.41 -1.64
N GLY A 5 2.41 -16.69 -2.87
CA GLY A 5 1.03 -17.15 -3.13
C GLY A 5 -0.05 -16.08 -3.02
N LEU A 6 0.29 -14.80 -3.23
CA LEU A 6 -0.68 -13.75 -3.50
C LEU A 6 -1.15 -13.88 -4.95
N ASP A 7 -2.42 -14.24 -5.15
CA ASP A 7 -3.07 -14.17 -6.46
C ASP A 7 -3.34 -12.70 -6.80
N ARG A 8 -2.37 -12.06 -7.46
CA ARG A 8 -2.41 -10.64 -7.84
C ARG A 8 -3.64 -10.34 -8.70
N SER A 9 -3.91 -11.18 -9.69
CA SER A 9 -5.04 -11.03 -10.61
C SER A 9 -6.37 -11.05 -9.86
N LYS A 10 -6.52 -11.98 -8.92
CA LYS A 10 -7.72 -12.06 -8.09
C LYS A 10 -7.86 -10.89 -7.13
N ALA A 11 -6.77 -10.44 -6.50
CA ALA A 11 -6.77 -9.24 -5.68
C ALA A 11 -7.22 -8.01 -6.50
N LEU A 12 -6.66 -7.79 -7.69
CA LEU A 12 -7.04 -6.66 -8.55
C LEU A 12 -8.50 -6.72 -9.02
N THR A 13 -9.06 -7.91 -9.21
CA THR A 13 -10.49 -8.09 -9.55
C THR A 13 -11.42 -7.57 -8.45
N HIS A 14 -10.98 -7.64 -7.19
CA HIS A 14 -11.73 -7.13 -6.04
C HIS A 14 -11.41 -5.67 -5.70
N PHE A 15 -10.57 -4.98 -6.47
CA PHE A 15 -10.30 -3.56 -6.24
C PHE A 15 -11.53 -2.72 -6.61
N ASP A 16 -12.08 -1.98 -5.64
CA ASP A 16 -13.28 -1.16 -5.80
C ASP A 16 -12.98 0.37 -5.75
N GLY A 17 -11.71 0.73 -5.86
CA GLY A 17 -11.24 2.12 -5.86
C GLY A 17 -10.98 2.70 -7.25
N VAL A 18 -10.63 3.98 -7.29
CA VAL A 18 -10.10 4.60 -8.50
C VAL A 18 -8.60 4.34 -8.56
N ALA A 19 -8.13 3.67 -9.62
CA ALA A 19 -6.71 3.46 -9.85
C ALA A 19 -6.06 4.79 -10.25
N LEU A 20 -5.60 5.54 -9.26
CA LEU A 20 -4.90 6.78 -9.47
C LEU A 20 -3.44 6.42 -9.78
N GLY A 21 -2.95 6.75 -10.99
CA GLY A 21 -1.53 6.56 -11.39
C GLY A 21 -1.31 6.47 -12.88
N ARG A 22 -0.06 6.24 -13.28
CA ARG A 22 0.30 5.83 -14.66
C ARG A 22 0.66 4.35 -14.62
N ALA A 23 0.07 3.55 -15.51
CA ALA A 23 0.20 2.11 -15.45
C ALA A 23 1.65 1.60 -15.58
N ASP A 24 2.48 2.33 -16.33
CA ASP A 24 3.85 1.94 -16.66
C ASP A 24 4.92 2.52 -15.72
N ARG A 25 4.54 3.15 -14.59
CA ARG A 25 5.51 3.67 -13.63
C ARG A 25 5.83 2.63 -12.56
N GLN A 26 7.04 2.08 -12.66
CA GLN A 26 7.65 1.23 -11.64
C GLN A 26 7.81 1.98 -10.31
N THR A 27 7.66 1.25 -9.20
CA THR A 27 7.92 1.71 -7.82
C THR A 27 9.37 2.12 -7.57
N ASP A 28 10.28 1.77 -8.49
CA ASP A 28 11.73 1.95 -8.34
C ASP A 28 12.18 3.40 -8.58
N THR A 29 11.38 4.21 -9.28
CA THR A 29 11.70 5.64 -9.43
C THR A 29 11.09 6.45 -8.30
N VAL A 30 11.94 6.82 -7.34
CA VAL A 30 11.76 7.90 -6.37
C VAL A 30 11.32 9.15 -7.12
N ARG A 31 10.01 9.38 -7.29
CA ARG A 31 9.38 10.69 -7.57
C ARG A 31 7.87 10.55 -7.72
N GLY A 32 7.20 10.83 -6.60
CA GLY A 32 5.85 11.36 -6.59
C GLY A 32 4.81 10.38 -6.11
N TRP A 33 4.61 10.40 -4.80
CA TRP A 33 3.43 9.95 -4.03
C TRP A 33 2.06 10.26 -4.61
N ASN A 34 1.96 11.00 -5.71
CA ASN A 34 0.71 11.56 -6.16
C ASN A 34 -0.34 10.50 -6.50
N ARG A 35 0.05 9.24 -6.71
CA ARG A 35 -0.84 8.23 -7.29
C ARG A 35 -0.34 6.78 -7.11
N LEU A 36 -0.55 6.20 -5.91
CA LEU A 36 -0.27 4.78 -5.66
C LEU A 36 -1.37 3.93 -6.32
N ARG A 37 -0.99 3.12 -7.32
CA ARG A 37 -1.94 2.21 -7.98
C ARG A 37 -2.11 0.94 -7.14
N PRO A 38 -3.23 0.21 -7.29
CA PRO A 38 -3.44 -1.05 -6.60
C PRO A 38 -2.30 -2.06 -6.83
N GLU A 39 -1.71 -2.10 -8.02
CA GLU A 39 -0.58 -2.99 -8.34
C GLU A 39 0.64 -2.71 -7.46
N ASN A 40 1.00 -1.43 -7.29
CA ASN A 40 2.11 -1.02 -6.43
C ASN A 40 1.87 -1.42 -4.96
N LEU A 41 0.62 -1.39 -4.50
CA LEU A 41 0.27 -1.83 -3.15
C LEU A 41 0.50 -3.33 -2.97
N LEU A 42 0.10 -4.13 -3.95
CA LEU A 42 0.30 -5.58 -3.92
C LEU A 42 1.80 -5.93 -3.92
N ASP A 43 2.61 -5.19 -4.68
CA ASP A 43 4.07 -5.37 -4.69
C ASP A 43 4.71 -4.98 -3.35
N LEU A 44 4.19 -3.96 -2.66
CA LEU A 44 4.64 -3.60 -1.30
C LEU A 44 4.27 -4.66 -0.26
N LEU A 45 3.10 -5.30 -0.40
CA LEU A 45 2.68 -6.40 0.47
C LEU A 45 3.53 -7.65 0.23
N ASP A 46 3.87 -7.93 -1.03
CA ASP A 46 4.76 -9.03 -1.42
C ASP A 46 6.21 -8.80 -0.93
N GLY A 47 6.68 -7.55 -1.00
CA GLY A 47 8.01 -7.12 -0.57
C GLY A 47 8.13 -6.68 0.90
N ALA A 48 7.11 -6.94 1.74
CA ALA A 48 7.08 -6.47 3.12
C ALA A 48 8.27 -6.97 3.96
N ALA A 49 8.76 -6.12 4.86
CA ALA A 49 9.81 -6.48 5.81
C ALA A 49 9.35 -7.64 6.73
N THR A 50 10.32 -8.32 7.36
CA THR A 50 10.05 -9.52 8.19
C THR A 50 9.03 -9.24 9.28
N GLU A 51 9.09 -8.05 9.86
CA GLU A 51 8.27 -7.53 10.94
C GLU A 51 6.81 -7.33 10.51
N ALA A 52 6.57 -6.88 9.26
CA ALA A 52 5.24 -6.63 8.71
C ALA A 52 4.68 -7.81 7.89
N ARG A 53 5.48 -8.85 7.63
CA ARG A 53 5.15 -9.95 6.70
C ARG A 53 3.85 -10.67 7.05
N ARG A 54 3.60 -10.94 8.34
CA ARG A 54 2.39 -11.64 8.79
C ARG A 54 1.13 -10.83 8.48
N ASP A 55 1.18 -9.54 8.78
CA ASP A 55 0.05 -8.64 8.56
C ASP A 55 -0.15 -8.40 7.06
N ALA A 56 0.94 -8.29 6.30
CA ALA A 56 0.90 -8.14 4.85
C ALA A 56 0.22 -9.35 4.19
N ARG A 57 0.56 -10.57 4.62
CA ARG A 57 -0.09 -11.80 4.15
C ARG A 57 -1.58 -11.84 4.51
N THR A 58 -1.93 -11.40 5.71
CA THR A 58 -3.32 -11.38 6.17
C THR A 58 -4.16 -10.39 5.34
N LEU A 59 -3.62 -9.20 5.10
CA LEU A 59 -4.25 -8.18 4.27
C LEU A 59 -4.36 -8.63 2.81
N ALA A 60 -3.28 -9.16 2.24
CA ALA A 60 -3.25 -9.67 0.88
C ALA A 60 -4.28 -10.80 0.66
N ALA A 61 -4.36 -11.76 1.59
CA ALA A 61 -5.39 -12.81 1.55
C ALA A 61 -6.80 -12.23 1.61
N LEU A 62 -7.03 -11.19 2.41
CA LEU A 62 -8.31 -10.49 2.49
C LEU A 62 -8.67 -9.80 1.17
N MET A 63 -7.71 -9.15 0.52
CA MET A 63 -7.89 -8.51 -0.78
C MET A 63 -8.25 -9.51 -1.90
N THR A 64 -7.81 -10.76 -1.79
CA THR A 64 -8.19 -11.81 -2.78
C THR A 64 -9.62 -12.33 -2.63
N ARG A 65 -10.36 -11.96 -1.57
CA ARG A 65 -11.68 -12.52 -1.27
C ARG A 65 -12.76 -11.48 -0.97
N ALA A 66 -12.38 -10.21 -0.85
CA ALA A 66 -13.27 -9.13 -0.45
C ALA A 66 -12.87 -7.84 -1.13
N SER A 67 -13.86 -6.96 -1.35
CA SER A 67 -13.63 -5.65 -1.94
C SER A 67 -12.64 -4.82 -1.11
N TRP A 68 -11.78 -4.10 -1.81
CA TRP A 68 -10.78 -3.25 -1.19
C TRP A 68 -10.42 -2.02 -2.04
N ARG A 69 -10.01 -0.96 -1.36
CA ARG A 69 -9.60 0.31 -1.97
C ARG A 69 -8.52 1.01 -1.17
N ILE A 70 -7.77 1.85 -1.87
CA ILE A 70 -6.82 2.78 -1.28
C ILE A 70 -7.58 4.06 -0.93
N ASN A 71 -7.59 4.42 0.35
CA ASN A 71 -8.10 5.71 0.81
C ASN A 71 -6.91 6.67 0.85
N LEU A 72 -6.85 7.59 -0.12
CA LEU A 72 -5.90 8.69 -0.06
C LEU A 72 -6.32 9.63 1.05
N GLN A 73 -5.69 9.52 2.21
CA GLN A 73 -5.70 10.63 3.15
C GLN A 73 -4.90 11.77 2.50
N ALA A 74 -5.49 12.96 2.46
CA ALA A 74 -4.76 14.17 2.11
C ALA A 74 -3.48 14.20 2.97
N PRO A 75 -2.31 14.53 2.41
CA PRO A 75 -1.12 14.70 3.22
C PRO A 75 -1.50 15.65 4.34
N SER A 76 -1.32 15.22 5.60
CA SER A 76 -1.40 16.14 6.73
C SER A 76 -0.49 17.29 6.37
N GLN A 77 -1.08 18.47 6.11
CA GLN A 77 -0.33 19.68 5.79
C GLN A 77 0.53 19.97 7.00
N GLY A 78 1.74 19.42 7.01
CA GLY A 78 2.79 19.83 7.91
C GLY A 78 2.93 21.33 7.75
N LYS A 79 2.87 22.05 8.87
CA LYS A 79 3.21 23.47 8.91
C LYS A 79 4.51 23.67 8.10
N ALA A 80 4.60 24.78 7.37
CA ALA A 80 5.58 25.08 6.31
C ALA A 80 7.10 24.96 6.66
N ASN A 81 7.48 24.33 7.76
CA ASN A 81 8.83 24.06 8.22
C ASN A 81 9.06 22.63 8.75
N GLN A 82 8.14 21.69 8.52
CA GLN A 82 8.34 20.31 8.96
C GLN A 82 9.21 19.58 7.93
N LEU A 83 10.41 19.15 8.35
CA LEU A 83 11.28 18.23 7.62
C LEU A 83 10.43 17.13 6.97
N VAL A 84 10.60 16.93 5.65
CA VAL A 84 9.89 15.90 4.90
C VAL A 84 10.22 14.56 5.55
N SER A 85 9.31 14.02 6.36
CA SER A 85 9.45 12.69 6.92
C SER A 85 9.43 11.69 5.77
N ASN A 86 10.46 10.87 5.69
CA ASN A 86 10.53 9.74 4.75
C ASN A 86 9.50 8.66 5.09
N ALA A 87 8.91 8.68 6.29
CA ALA A 87 7.82 7.80 6.67
C ALA A 87 6.48 8.45 6.34
N ARG A 88 5.61 7.71 5.66
CA ARG A 88 4.22 8.09 5.33
C ARG A 88 3.25 6.98 5.65
N GLU A 89 1.98 7.35 5.79
CA GLU A 89 0.89 6.43 6.08
C GLU A 89 -0.09 6.38 4.90
N VAL A 90 -0.51 5.17 4.51
CA VAL A 90 -1.55 4.94 3.50
C VAL A 90 -2.69 4.18 4.16
N SER A 91 -3.90 4.74 4.10
CA SER A 91 -5.11 4.05 4.51
C SER A 91 -5.61 3.12 3.40
N VAL A 92 -5.99 1.91 3.77
CA VAL A 92 -6.55 0.88 2.90
C VAL A 92 -7.79 0.33 3.56
N SER A 93 -8.91 0.35 2.87
CA SER A 93 -10.09 -0.39 3.30
C SER A 93 -10.10 -1.76 2.62
N ALA A 94 -10.29 -2.83 3.39
CA ALA A 94 -10.46 -4.18 2.86
C ALA A 94 -11.45 -4.96 3.73
N GLY A 95 -12.46 -5.58 3.11
CA GLY A 95 -13.44 -6.42 3.83
C GLY A 95 -14.16 -5.71 4.99
N GLY A 96 -14.46 -4.41 4.82
CA GLY A 96 -15.14 -3.60 5.84
C GLY A 96 -14.24 -3.12 6.99
N ARG A 97 -12.93 -3.39 6.93
CA ARG A 97 -11.94 -2.91 7.91
C ARG A 97 -11.03 -1.87 7.27
N GLU A 98 -10.53 -0.95 8.08
CA GLU A 98 -9.50 -0.01 7.65
C GLU A 98 -8.13 -0.43 8.20
N TYR A 99 -7.11 -0.35 7.34
CA TYR A 99 -5.73 -0.66 7.62
C TYR A 99 -4.89 0.56 7.31
N ARG A 100 -3.89 0.84 8.13
CA ARG A 100 -2.89 1.87 7.90
C ARG A 100 -1.54 1.21 7.64
N LEU A 101 -1.00 1.51 6.47
CA LEU A 101 0.29 1.01 6.01
C LEU A 101 1.31 2.11 6.20
N GLN A 102 2.29 1.88 7.07
CA GLN A 102 3.41 2.77 7.24
C GLN A 102 4.50 2.39 6.22
N LEU A 103 4.80 3.32 5.34
CA LEU A 103 5.74 3.18 4.25
C LEU A 103 6.94 4.09 4.48
N SER A 104 8.14 3.58 4.22
CA SER A 104 9.38 4.36 4.25
C SER A 104 9.88 4.63 2.81
N GLU A 105 10.30 5.86 2.55
CA GLU A 105 10.92 6.28 1.29
C GLU A 105 12.45 6.29 1.46
N GLY A 106 13.13 5.36 0.78
CA GLY A 106 14.59 5.27 0.70
C GLY A 106 15.05 5.17 -0.75
N SER A 107 15.96 4.23 -1.05
CA SER A 107 16.29 3.88 -2.45
C SER A 107 15.13 3.20 -3.19
N ARG A 108 14.17 2.67 -2.43
CA ARG A 108 12.88 2.14 -2.88
C ARG A 108 11.83 2.40 -1.80
N LEU A 109 10.57 2.28 -2.17
CA LEU A 109 9.46 2.31 -1.21
C LEU A 109 9.40 0.97 -0.46
N GLN A 110 9.30 0.99 0.87
CA GLN A 110 9.20 -0.23 1.68
C GLN A 110 8.03 -0.16 2.66
N LEU A 111 7.38 -1.31 2.89
CA LEU A 111 6.34 -1.46 3.90
C LEU A 111 6.96 -1.86 5.24
N GLU A 112 6.90 -0.95 6.20
CA GLU A 112 7.48 -1.10 7.54
C GLU A 112 6.49 -1.72 8.51
N ARG A 113 5.21 -1.31 8.42
CA ARG A 113 4.19 -1.71 9.39
C ARG A 113 2.79 -1.67 8.78
N ILE A 114 1.95 -2.59 9.22
CA ILE A 114 0.50 -2.52 9.02
C ILE A 114 -0.16 -2.43 10.40
N SER A 115 -1.16 -1.57 10.52
CA SER A 115 -2.02 -1.50 11.71
C SER A 115 -3.47 -1.47 11.26
N GLN A 116 -4.37 -2.10 12.03
CA GLN A 116 -5.80 -1.97 11.76
C GLN A 116 -6.30 -0.70 12.48
N ALA A 117 -6.98 0.18 11.75
CA ALA A 117 -7.73 1.28 12.36
C ALA A 117 -9.00 0.69 12.98
N GLY A 118 -9.24 0.99 14.26
CA GLY A 118 -10.39 0.53 15.03
C GLY A 118 -11.67 1.23 14.65
#